data_AF-A0A817JUD8-F1
#
_entry.id   AF-A0A817JUD8-F1
#
_cell.length_a   1.000
_cell.length_b   1.000
_cell.length_c   1.000
_cell.angle_alpha   90.00
_cell.angle_beta   90.00
_cell.angle_gamma   90.00
#
_symmetry.space_group_name_H-M   'P 1'
#
loop_
_entity.id
_entity.type
_entity.pdbx_description
1 polymer ?
#
loop_
_entity_poly.entity_id
_entity_poly.type
_entity_poly.pdbx_seq_one_letter_code
_entity_poly.pdbx_strand_id
1 'polypeptide(L)'
;MIAFLPTRFRLRVYGIVQPSEDKFTEEVDLLALENGGRAIAASDEHYGNPWALLRPGRGINMGDGWETRRRRVPGNEWCVLALGKRGRISRIILDTAHYKGNYPDRCLIQAAGATLDNSKSLVNQSLFWETLLPEQKLKMDAIHTFDKDQINDLGPITHVRVNIIPDGGLSRVRLFGRVE
;
A
#
# COMPACT_ATOMS: atom_id res chain seq x y z
N MET A 1 -5.05 -16.61 -45.86
CA MET A 1 -3.84 -16.02 -45.24
C MET A 1 -4.17 -15.85 -43.75
N ILE A 2 -3.76 -16.79 -42.90
CA ILE A 2 -4.06 -16.76 -41.46
C ILE A 2 -2.85 -16.12 -40.77
N ALA A 3 -3.02 -14.90 -40.26
CA ALA A 3 -1.99 -14.22 -39.48
C ALA A 3 -1.95 -14.82 -38.07
N PHE A 4 -0.89 -15.58 -37.78
CA PHE A 4 -0.56 -15.95 -36.40
C PHE A 4 -0.01 -14.71 -35.69
N LEU A 5 -0.82 -14.11 -34.82
CA LEU A 5 -0.32 -13.15 -33.85
C LEU A 5 0.56 -13.90 -32.84
N PRO A 6 1.82 -13.48 -32.61
CA PRO A 6 2.69 -14.17 -31.66
C PRO A 6 2.13 -13.97 -30.25
N THR A 7 1.65 -15.07 -29.65
CA THR A 7 1.31 -15.13 -28.24
C THR A 7 2.58 -14.85 -27.44
N ARG A 8 2.65 -13.66 -26.81
CA ARG A 8 3.74 -13.33 -25.89
C ARG A 8 3.61 -14.22 -24.65
N PHE A 9 4.46 -15.24 -24.56
CA PHE A 9 4.59 -16.05 -23.36
C PHE A 9 5.09 -15.19 -22.19
N ARG A 10 4.45 -15.33 -21.03
CA ARG A 10 4.89 -14.71 -19.77
C ARG A 10 5.14 -15.81 -18.75
N LEU A 11 6.35 -15.85 -18.21
CA LEU A 11 6.67 -16.66 -17.03
C LEU A 11 6.48 -15.80 -15.78
N ARG A 12 5.70 -16.29 -14.81
CA ARG A 12 5.58 -15.69 -13.48
C ARG A 12 6.02 -16.72 -12.46
N VAL A 13 7.03 -16.38 -11.67
CA VAL A 13 7.52 -17.20 -10.56
C VAL A 13 7.15 -16.47 -9.27
N TYR A 14 6.49 -17.19 -8.37
CA TYR A 14 6.03 -16.67 -7.09
C TYR A 14 6.92 -17.23 -5.98
N GLY A 15 7.22 -16.40 -4.97
CA GLY A 15 8.04 -16.78 -3.84
C GLY A 15 7.81 -15.85 -2.65
N ILE A 16 8.31 -16.26 -1.49
CA ILE A 16 8.31 -15.45 -0.27
C ILE A 16 9.68 -14.79 -0.17
N VAL A 17 9.70 -13.46 -0.05
CA VAL A 17 10.95 -12.71 0.15
C VAL A 17 11.44 -12.94 1.58
N GLN A 18 12.71 -13.34 1.73
CA GLN A 18 13.40 -13.47 3.01
C GLN A 18 14.57 -12.47 3.03
N PRO A 19 14.39 -11.27 3.60
CA PRO A 19 15.46 -10.28 3.72
C PRO A 19 16.49 -10.72 4.76
N SER A 20 17.76 -10.31 4.61
CA SER A 20 18.77 -10.53 5.67
C SER A 20 18.35 -9.81 6.94
N GLU A 21 18.50 -10.47 8.10
CA GLU A 21 18.14 -9.89 9.40
C GLU A 21 18.94 -8.61 9.71
N ASP A 22 20.16 -8.48 9.17
CA ASP A 22 21.00 -7.28 9.33
C ASP A 22 20.36 -6.00 8.77
N LYS A 23 19.38 -6.13 7.86
CA LYS A 23 18.64 -4.96 7.33
C LYS A 23 17.77 -4.30 8.42
N PHE A 24 17.39 -4.99 9.48
CA PHE A 24 16.38 -4.54 10.42
C PHE A 24 16.94 -3.90 11.70
N THR A 25 18.24 -3.57 11.72
CA THR A 25 18.88 -2.90 12.86
C THR A 25 18.58 -1.39 12.94
N GLU A 26 18.15 -0.79 11.83
CA GLU A 26 17.84 0.64 11.71
C GLU A 26 16.39 0.88 11.26
N GLU A 27 16.02 2.14 11.05
CA GLU A 27 14.74 2.47 10.43
C GLU A 27 14.71 1.98 8.97
N VAL A 28 13.69 1.21 8.62
CA VAL A 28 13.47 0.70 7.27
C VAL A 28 12.03 0.86 6.83
N ASP A 29 11.78 0.84 5.52
CA ASP A 29 10.43 0.73 4.99
C ASP A 29 9.90 -0.69 5.20
N LEU A 30 9.09 -0.86 6.25
CA LEU A 30 8.51 -2.14 6.63
C LEU A 30 7.45 -2.64 5.63
N LEU A 31 6.95 -1.77 4.77
CA LEU A 31 6.01 -2.11 3.71
C LEU A 31 6.70 -2.42 2.37
N ALA A 32 8.01 -2.20 2.25
CA ALA A 32 8.70 -2.42 0.99
C ALA A 32 8.59 -3.88 0.54
N LEU A 33 8.35 -4.10 -0.76
CA LEU A 33 8.32 -5.44 -1.35
C LEU A 33 9.63 -6.20 -1.10
N GLU A 34 10.76 -5.50 -1.18
CA GLU A 34 12.10 -6.06 -0.91
C GLU A 34 12.34 -6.45 0.55
N ASN A 35 11.51 -5.93 1.46
CA ASN A 35 11.55 -6.26 2.89
C ASN A 35 10.47 -7.28 3.26
N GLY A 36 9.73 -7.83 2.29
CA GLY A 36 8.69 -8.84 2.50
C GLY A 36 7.26 -8.30 2.61
N GLY A 37 7.04 -7.01 2.32
CA GLY A 37 5.71 -6.43 2.27
C GLY A 37 4.82 -7.10 1.22
N ARG A 38 3.53 -7.28 1.51
CA ARG A 38 2.58 -7.99 0.63
C ARG A 38 1.25 -7.25 0.54
N ALA A 39 0.62 -7.23 -0.64
CA ALA A 39 -0.78 -6.85 -0.74
C ALA A 39 -1.68 -8.07 -0.49
N ILE A 40 -2.64 -7.92 0.43
CA ILE A 40 -3.54 -8.99 0.88
C ILE A 40 -4.87 -8.96 0.13
N ALA A 41 -5.46 -7.77 0.03
CA ALA A 41 -6.75 -7.56 -0.64
C ALA A 41 -6.93 -6.08 -1.01
N ALA A 42 -7.80 -5.79 -1.96
CA ALA A 42 -8.28 -4.46 -2.26
C ALA A 42 -9.76 -4.47 -2.63
N SER A 43 -10.42 -3.32 -2.53
CA SER A 43 -11.80 -3.12 -2.96
C SER A 43 -11.96 -3.13 -4.48
N ASP A 44 -10.96 -2.60 -5.20
CA ASP A 44 -10.95 -2.50 -6.66
C ASP A 44 -9.51 -2.65 -7.19
N GLU A 45 -9.36 -3.44 -8.26
CA GLU A 45 -8.09 -3.66 -8.97
C GLU A 45 -8.24 -3.39 -10.48
N HIS A 46 -9.10 -2.44 -10.86
CA HIS A 46 -9.49 -2.28 -12.27
C HIS A 46 -8.35 -1.78 -13.16
N TYR A 47 -7.60 -0.76 -12.72
CA TYR A 47 -6.55 -0.12 -13.54
C TYR A 47 -5.12 -0.37 -13.02
N GLY A 48 -4.98 -0.89 -11.81
CA GLY A 48 -3.68 -1.22 -11.22
C GLY A 48 -3.81 -2.28 -10.15
N ASN A 49 -2.73 -3.00 -9.92
CA ASN A 49 -2.68 -4.00 -8.86
C ASN A 49 -2.09 -3.36 -7.58
N PRO A 50 -2.68 -3.57 -6.38
CA PRO A 50 -2.20 -3.00 -5.12
C PRO A 50 -0.74 -3.31 -4.80
N TRP A 51 -0.20 -4.43 -5.31
CA TRP A 51 1.22 -4.79 -5.22
C TRP A 51 2.16 -3.70 -5.77
N ALA A 52 1.66 -2.87 -6.70
CA ALA A 52 2.41 -1.75 -7.26
C ALA A 52 2.87 -0.73 -6.21
N LEU A 53 2.09 -0.55 -5.14
CA LEU A 53 2.37 0.41 -4.07
C LEU A 53 3.68 0.10 -3.33
N LEU A 54 4.04 -1.18 -3.25
CA LEU A 54 5.17 -1.71 -2.48
C LEU A 54 6.46 -1.79 -3.30
N ARG A 55 6.40 -1.56 -4.62
CA ARG A 55 7.57 -1.65 -5.52
C ARG A 55 8.62 -0.59 -5.20
N PRO A 56 9.91 -0.86 -5.44
CA PRO A 56 10.97 0.11 -5.21
C PRO A 56 10.83 1.36 -6.10
N GLY A 57 11.52 2.42 -5.69
CA GLY A 57 11.55 3.70 -6.41
C GLY A 57 10.17 4.36 -6.54
N ARG A 58 10.07 5.30 -7.47
CA ARG A 58 8.85 6.00 -7.88
C ARG A 58 8.30 5.35 -9.17
N GLY A 59 6.99 5.38 -9.39
CA GLY A 59 6.42 4.91 -10.66
C GLY A 59 7.02 5.66 -11.86
N ILE A 60 7.14 5.01 -13.02
CA ILE A 60 7.61 5.66 -14.26
C ILE A 60 6.44 6.35 -14.95
N ASN A 61 5.23 5.80 -14.82
CA ASN A 61 3.98 6.36 -15.29
C ASN A 61 2.79 5.90 -14.41
N MET A 62 1.56 6.26 -14.78
CA MET A 62 0.34 5.89 -14.04
C MET A 62 0.08 4.37 -13.96
N GLY A 63 0.53 3.61 -14.96
CA GLY A 63 0.43 2.14 -14.94
C GLY A 63 1.38 1.49 -13.92
N ASP A 64 2.24 2.27 -13.28
CA ASP A 64 3.13 1.81 -12.23
C ASP A 64 2.59 1.98 -10.80
N GLY A 65 1.37 2.49 -10.63
CA GLY A 65 0.70 2.60 -9.34
C GLY A 65 -0.50 1.66 -9.18
N TRP A 66 -1.27 1.90 -8.13
CA TRP A 66 -2.60 1.33 -7.93
C TRP A 66 -3.63 2.42 -8.21
N GLU A 67 -4.55 2.16 -9.13
CA GLU A 67 -5.64 3.08 -9.48
C GLU A 67 -6.96 2.31 -9.49
N THR A 68 -7.98 2.91 -8.89
CA THR A 68 -9.31 2.37 -8.80
C THR A 68 -10.26 3.01 -9.81
N ARG A 69 -11.35 2.32 -10.14
CA ARG A 69 -12.44 2.94 -10.89
C ARG A 69 -13.04 4.11 -10.12
N ARG A 70 -13.45 5.16 -10.85
CA ARG A 70 -14.25 6.27 -10.29
C ARG A 70 -15.50 5.75 -9.58
N ARG A 71 -15.62 6.08 -8.30
CA ARG A 71 -16.71 5.67 -7.44
C ARG A 71 -17.87 6.65 -7.60
N ARG A 72 -19.08 6.10 -7.71
CA ARG A 72 -20.34 6.88 -7.85
C ARG A 72 -21.35 6.58 -6.73
N VAL A 73 -20.88 5.91 -5.69
CA VAL A 73 -21.66 5.51 -4.51
C VAL A 73 -20.92 5.95 -3.25
N PRO A 74 -21.61 6.17 -2.12
CA PRO A 74 -20.95 6.53 -0.87
C PRO A 74 -19.85 5.54 -0.45
N GLY A 75 -18.89 6.03 0.33
CA GLY A 75 -17.76 5.26 0.83
C GLY A 75 -16.44 5.60 0.13
N ASN A 76 -15.46 4.72 0.31
CA ASN A 76 -14.10 4.90 -0.15
C ASN A 76 -13.54 3.60 -0.75
N GLU A 77 -12.47 3.70 -1.51
CA GLU A 77 -11.67 2.57 -1.94
C GLU A 77 -10.57 2.26 -0.92
N TRP A 78 -10.13 1.01 -0.85
CA TRP A 78 -9.18 0.56 0.16
C TRP A 78 -8.31 -0.60 -0.32
N CYS A 79 -7.15 -0.74 0.28
CA CYS A 79 -6.34 -1.95 0.20
C CYS A 79 -5.77 -2.32 1.58
N VAL A 80 -5.69 -3.63 1.84
CA VAL A 80 -5.07 -4.21 3.03
C VAL A 80 -3.71 -4.75 2.65
N LEU A 81 -2.69 -4.31 3.35
CA LEU A 81 -1.29 -4.64 3.11
C LEU A 81 -0.67 -5.21 4.39
N ALA A 82 0.17 -6.22 4.24
CA ALA A 82 0.98 -6.79 5.32
C ALA A 82 2.39 -6.20 5.27
N LEU A 83 2.90 -5.83 6.44
CA LEU A 83 4.30 -5.47 6.61
C LEU A 83 5.17 -6.72 6.46
N GLY A 84 6.42 -6.54 6.01
CA GLY A 84 7.37 -7.65 5.89
C GLY A 84 7.88 -8.16 7.24
N LYS A 85 7.92 -7.28 8.24
CA LYS A 85 8.21 -7.59 9.64
C LYS A 85 7.29 -6.77 10.54
N ARG A 86 6.97 -7.31 11.72
CA ARG A 86 6.28 -6.57 12.77
C ARG A 86 7.15 -5.40 13.21
N GLY A 87 6.56 -4.21 13.38
CA GLY A 87 7.34 -3.05 13.78
C GLY A 87 6.51 -1.82 14.11
N ARG A 88 7.17 -0.86 14.74
CA ARG A 88 6.57 0.43 15.13
C ARG A 88 6.88 1.49 14.08
N ILE A 89 5.85 2.17 13.61
CA ILE A 89 5.95 3.17 12.53
C ILE A 89 6.40 4.52 13.09
N SER A 90 7.36 5.14 12.42
CA SER A 90 7.88 6.48 12.74
C SER A 90 7.58 7.51 11.66
N ARG A 91 7.42 7.07 10.39
CA ARG A 91 7.22 7.97 9.25
C ARG A 91 6.46 7.27 8.13
N ILE A 92 5.54 7.98 7.50
CA ILE A 92 4.72 7.49 6.39
C ILE A 92 4.95 8.36 5.17
N ILE A 93 5.06 7.73 3.99
CA ILE A 93 5.09 8.44 2.71
C ILE A 93 3.94 7.95 1.82
N LEU A 94 3.14 8.90 1.33
CA LEU A 94 2.14 8.70 0.29
C LEU A 94 2.57 9.47 -0.97
N ASP A 95 2.78 8.76 -2.07
CA ASP A 95 3.19 9.36 -3.33
C ASP A 95 2.07 9.25 -4.37
N THR A 96 1.66 10.39 -4.93
CA THR A 96 0.64 10.49 -5.99
C THR A 96 1.28 10.68 -7.38
N ALA A 97 2.54 10.25 -7.57
CA ALA A 97 3.26 10.38 -8.83
C ALA A 97 2.41 10.03 -10.06
N HIS A 98 2.45 10.89 -11.07
CA HIS A 98 1.74 10.73 -12.35
C HIS A 98 0.21 10.83 -12.29
N TYR A 99 -0.40 10.81 -11.10
CA TYR A 99 -1.83 11.01 -10.94
C TYR A 99 -2.16 12.50 -10.90
N LYS A 100 -2.40 13.06 -12.10
CA LYS A 100 -2.60 14.52 -12.27
C LYS A 100 -4.06 14.96 -12.18
N GLY A 101 -4.98 14.13 -12.62
CA GLY A 101 -6.42 14.42 -12.58
C GLY A 101 -7.25 13.39 -11.81
N ASN A 102 -6.57 12.39 -11.24
CA ASN A 102 -7.16 11.18 -10.68
C ASN A 102 -6.36 10.66 -9.47
N TYR A 103 -5.66 11.57 -8.78
CA TYR A 103 -5.17 11.27 -7.42
C TYR A 103 -6.37 11.30 -6.46
N PRO A 104 -6.33 10.56 -5.35
CA PRO A 104 -7.41 10.60 -4.39
C PRO A 104 -7.41 11.93 -3.65
N ASP A 105 -8.61 12.43 -3.33
CA ASP A 105 -8.77 13.71 -2.66
C ASP A 105 -8.13 13.68 -1.26
N ARG A 106 -8.34 12.55 -0.56
CA ARG A 106 -7.86 12.30 0.80
C ARG A 106 -7.42 10.86 0.97
N CYS A 107 -6.59 10.63 1.98
CA CYS A 107 -6.17 9.30 2.40
C CYS A 107 -6.14 9.21 3.93
N LEU A 108 -6.52 8.05 4.47
CA LEU A 108 -6.32 7.70 5.88
C LEU A 108 -5.75 6.28 5.97
N ILE A 109 -5.02 5.99 7.04
CA ILE A 109 -4.43 4.65 7.26
C ILE A 109 -4.87 4.13 8.61
N GLN A 110 -5.40 2.92 8.63
CA GLN A 110 -5.66 2.14 9.85
C GLN A 110 -4.65 1.00 9.96
N ALA A 111 -4.40 0.50 11.18
CA ALA A 111 -3.43 -0.56 11.40
C ALA A 111 -3.79 -1.48 12.57
N ALA A 112 -3.23 -2.68 12.56
CA ALA A 112 -3.31 -3.62 13.67
C ALA A 112 -2.14 -4.59 13.70
N GLY A 113 -1.89 -5.15 14.89
CA GLY A 113 -1.12 -6.38 15.08
C GLY A 113 -2.02 -7.60 14.92
N ALA A 114 -2.24 -8.06 13.69
CA ALA A 114 -3.01 -9.27 13.42
C ALA A 114 -2.10 -10.51 13.32
N THR A 115 -2.60 -11.65 13.83
CA THR A 115 -1.95 -12.97 13.82
C THR A 115 -2.54 -13.92 12.77
N LEU A 116 -3.52 -13.46 11.99
CA LEU A 116 -4.31 -14.29 11.09
C LEU A 116 -3.79 -14.20 9.66
N ASP A 117 -3.68 -15.36 9.01
CA ASP A 117 -3.20 -15.46 7.62
C ASP A 117 -4.33 -15.51 6.58
N ASN A 118 -5.60 -15.57 7.01
CA ASN A 118 -6.74 -15.62 6.08
C ASN A 118 -7.19 -14.23 5.65
N SER A 119 -7.08 -13.94 4.35
CA SER A 119 -7.43 -12.65 3.72
C SER A 119 -8.85 -12.18 4.02
N LYS A 120 -9.86 -13.06 3.98
CA LYS A 120 -11.27 -12.67 4.26
C LYS A 120 -11.46 -12.19 5.70
N SER A 121 -10.82 -12.87 6.65
CA SER A 121 -10.89 -12.49 8.07
C SER A 121 -10.20 -11.15 8.31
N LEU A 122 -9.01 -10.96 7.72
CA LEU A 122 -8.26 -9.71 7.80
C LEU A 122 -9.08 -8.53 7.24
N VAL A 123 -9.74 -8.70 6.09
CA VAL A 123 -10.59 -7.65 5.51
C VAL A 123 -11.71 -7.25 6.48
N ASN A 124 -12.42 -8.21 7.06
CA ASN A 124 -13.51 -7.91 8.01
C ASN A 124 -13.01 -7.23 9.28
N GLN A 125 -11.89 -7.69 9.83
CA GLN A 125 -11.28 -7.07 11.02
C GLN A 125 -10.76 -5.67 10.74
N SER A 126 -10.24 -5.44 9.53
CA SER A 126 -9.68 -4.14 9.14
C SER A 126 -10.68 -2.99 9.14
N LEU A 127 -11.98 -3.28 9.15
CA LEU A 127 -13.04 -2.29 9.33
C LEU A 127 -13.00 -1.64 10.73
N PHE A 128 -12.42 -2.34 11.72
CA PHE A 128 -12.39 -1.93 13.13
C PHE A 128 -10.97 -1.64 13.63
N TRP A 129 -9.97 -1.62 12.74
CA TRP A 129 -8.59 -1.29 13.10
C TRP A 129 -8.47 0.16 13.54
N GLU A 130 -7.55 0.40 14.46
CA GLU A 130 -7.26 1.74 14.97
C GLU A 130 -6.62 2.61 13.90
N THR A 131 -6.89 3.91 13.95
CA THR A 131 -6.35 4.89 13.00
C THR A 131 -4.87 5.13 13.30
N LEU A 132 -4.00 4.78 12.35
CA LEU A 132 -2.56 5.05 12.40
C LEU A 132 -2.26 6.46 11.88
N LEU A 133 -2.81 6.82 10.72
CA LEU A 133 -2.72 8.14 10.11
C LEU A 133 -4.15 8.69 9.93
N PRO A 134 -4.53 9.76 10.65
CA PRO A 134 -5.81 10.45 10.44
C PRO A 134 -5.96 10.95 9.00
N GLU A 135 -7.19 11.25 8.58
CA GLU A 135 -7.48 11.71 7.21
C GLU A 135 -6.63 12.91 6.79
N GLN A 136 -5.86 12.75 5.70
CA GLN A 136 -4.98 13.78 5.13
C GLN A 136 -5.46 14.17 3.73
N LYS A 137 -5.45 15.48 3.46
CA LYS A 137 -5.63 16.00 2.10
C LYS A 137 -4.39 15.69 1.26
N LEU A 138 -4.58 15.12 0.08
CA LEU A 138 -3.50 14.91 -0.87
C LEU A 138 -3.48 15.95 -1.97
N LYS A 139 -2.33 16.05 -2.63
CA LYS A 139 -2.05 16.93 -3.75
C LYS A 139 -1.69 16.09 -4.98
N MET A 140 -1.93 16.71 -6.11
CA MET A 140 -1.57 16.21 -7.43
C MET A 140 -0.05 15.97 -7.54
N ASP A 141 0.35 14.81 -8.07
CA ASP A 141 1.73 14.48 -8.45
C ASP A 141 2.79 14.88 -7.41
N ALA A 142 2.56 14.51 -6.15
CA ALA A 142 3.33 14.97 -5.00
C ALA A 142 3.70 13.84 -4.04
N ILE A 143 4.81 14.06 -3.33
CA ILE A 143 5.24 13.22 -2.21
C ILE A 143 4.73 13.87 -0.93
N HIS A 144 3.95 13.11 -0.17
CA HIS A 144 3.42 13.53 1.12
C HIS A 144 4.16 12.73 2.19
N THR A 145 4.88 13.42 3.06
CA THR A 145 5.60 12.81 4.17
C THR A 145 4.89 13.21 5.46
N PHE A 146 4.66 12.24 6.33
CA PHE A 146 4.04 12.40 7.63
C PHE A 146 4.97 11.81 8.68
N ASP A 147 5.31 12.62 9.69
CA ASP A 147 6.22 12.25 10.77
C ASP A 147 5.44 11.95 12.06
N LYS A 148 6.16 11.68 13.16
CA LYS A 148 5.60 11.18 14.43
C LYS A 148 4.51 12.05 15.05
N ASP A 149 4.51 13.35 14.80
CA ASP A 149 3.48 14.27 15.31
C ASP A 149 2.12 14.08 14.63
N GLN A 150 2.10 13.47 13.45
CA GLN A 150 0.89 13.22 12.66
C GLN A 150 0.45 11.74 12.70
N ILE A 151 1.28 10.87 13.27
CA ILE A 151 1.07 9.41 13.33
C ILE A 151 0.73 9.02 14.76
N ASN A 152 -0.40 8.33 14.93
CA ASN A 152 -0.77 7.78 16.22
C ASN A 152 0.15 6.59 16.58
N ASP A 153 0.71 6.59 17.79
CA ASP A 153 1.50 5.45 18.25
C ASP A 153 0.58 4.30 18.72
N LEU A 154 0.44 3.29 17.87
CA LEU A 154 -0.36 2.09 18.12
C LEU A 154 0.48 0.92 18.66
N GLY A 155 1.76 1.14 18.98
CA GLY A 155 2.70 0.05 19.20
C GLY A 155 3.11 -0.65 17.91
N PRO A 156 3.70 -1.86 18.01
CA PRO A 156 4.12 -2.59 16.83
C PRO A 156 2.93 -3.22 16.09
N ILE A 157 2.88 -2.99 14.79
CA ILE A 157 1.82 -3.45 13.89
C ILE A 157 2.33 -4.47 12.89
N THR A 158 1.43 -5.24 12.27
CA THR A 158 1.75 -6.22 11.22
C THR A 158 1.00 -5.96 9.92
N HIS A 159 -0.11 -5.22 9.97
CA HIS A 159 -0.92 -4.91 8.81
C HIS A 159 -1.40 -3.47 8.83
N VAL A 160 -1.63 -2.93 7.63
CA VAL A 160 -2.31 -1.64 7.42
C VAL A 160 -3.43 -1.75 6.41
N ARG A 161 -4.44 -0.92 6.61
CA ARG A 161 -5.51 -0.66 5.66
C ARG A 161 -5.35 0.78 5.17
N VAL A 162 -4.98 0.93 3.91
CA VAL A 162 -4.89 2.22 3.24
C VAL A 162 -6.25 2.50 2.62
N ASN A 163 -6.86 3.62 3.00
CA ASN A 163 -8.16 4.04 2.51
C ASN A 163 -7.98 5.32 1.69
N ILE A 164 -8.35 5.29 0.41
CA ILE A 164 -8.32 6.44 -0.49
C ILE A 164 -9.75 6.94 -0.75
N ILE A 165 -9.97 8.25 -0.65
CA ILE A 165 -11.31 8.82 -0.56
C ILE A 165 -11.55 9.82 -1.71
N PRO A 166 -12.67 9.70 -2.46
CA PRO A 166 -13.54 8.52 -2.53
C PRO A 166 -12.93 7.37 -3.33
N ASP A 167 -12.03 7.69 -4.25
CA ASP A 167 -11.33 6.81 -5.19
C ASP A 167 -10.09 7.53 -5.74
N GLY A 168 -9.30 6.89 -6.58
CA GLY A 168 -8.18 7.52 -7.28
C GLY A 168 -6.97 6.60 -7.39
N GLY A 169 -5.79 7.20 -7.62
CA GLY A 169 -4.55 6.47 -7.76
C GLY A 169 -3.42 6.93 -6.83
N LEU A 170 -2.70 5.93 -6.30
CA LEU A 170 -1.46 6.12 -5.55
C LEU A 170 -0.32 5.44 -6.29
N SER A 171 0.81 6.13 -6.40
CA SER A 171 2.05 5.59 -6.94
C SER A 171 2.70 4.67 -5.92
N ARG A 172 2.94 5.16 -4.69
CA ARG A 172 3.62 4.40 -3.63
C ARG A 172 3.04 4.68 -2.25
N VAL A 173 3.19 3.68 -1.39
CA VAL A 173 2.99 3.81 0.05
C VAL A 173 4.27 3.29 0.73
N ARG A 174 4.80 4.04 1.70
CA ARG A 174 5.96 3.67 2.51
C ARG A 174 5.64 3.82 3.97
N LEU A 175 6.01 2.84 4.78
CA LEU A 175 5.87 2.87 6.23
C LEU A 175 7.25 2.61 6.83
N PHE A 176 7.95 3.69 7.13
CA PHE A 176 9.24 3.63 7.79
C PHE A 176 9.05 3.41 9.29
N GLY A 177 9.85 2.50 9.84
CA GLY A 177 9.78 2.13 11.24
C GLY A 177 10.91 1.20 11.65
N ARG A 178 10.88 0.78 12.92
CA ARG A 178 11.82 -0.21 13.47
C ARG A 178 11.10 -1.52 13.75
N VAL A 179 11.81 -2.63 13.55
CA VAL A 179 11.30 -3.97 13.84
C VAL A 179 11.24 -4.18 15.35
N GLU A 180 10.13 -4.75 15.83
CA GLU A 180 9.82 -5.03 17.25
C GLU A 180 9.04 -6.33 17.42
#